data_AF-A0A954NDY2-F1
#
_entry.id   AF-A0A954NDY2-F1
#
_cell.length_a   1.000
_cell.length_b   1.000
_cell.length_c   1.000
_cell.angle_alpha   90.00
_cell.angle_beta   90.00
_cell.angle_gamma   90.00
#
_symmetry.space_group_name_H-M   'P 1'
#
loop_
_entity.id
_entity.type
_entity.pdbx_description
1 polymer ?
#
loop_
_entity_poly.entity_id
_entity_poly.type
_entity_poly.pdbx_seq_one_letter_code
_entity_poly.pdbx_strand_id
1 'polypeptide(L)'
;MSLQVRWLASAPTSCLHAVDAQLSGRALVDDALRDAISAPAERLAQLMVAAGTERQLFMRHALPLSAGMDLNRLLAEVVLRKTIGGERTAVVLDDFSNCFGELRRAYQRVRGDVVQQLEIRSQPLRQLWDARGTGLVGGVARATEAGLIPDAVDVVAVDPATGGGGGAHLLYNSLRIEAVLANPLDALPETARIAWLVSQLNLDCPSFQGTLAPLRAAQCGALAMIPTTLFAAEDVELARLDPATTELAVTHWAGDPSAPHCDAAATARTLLDWWNVYQSSRPAWGVALAALDQMLAA
;
A
#
# COMPACT_ATOMS: atom_id res chain seq x y z
N MET A 1 15.16 7.34 -17.45
CA MET A 1 14.02 7.74 -16.62
C MET A 1 14.51 7.82 -15.18
N SER A 2 14.35 8.95 -14.50
CA SER A 2 14.73 9.11 -13.09
C SER A 2 13.49 9.37 -12.27
N LEU A 3 13.04 8.37 -11.53
CA LEU A 3 11.94 8.52 -10.57
C LEU A 3 12.36 9.49 -9.46
N GLN A 4 11.57 10.54 -9.24
CA GLN A 4 11.75 11.46 -8.11
C GLN A 4 11.01 10.92 -6.89
N VAL A 5 11.73 10.71 -5.79
CA VAL A 5 11.15 10.17 -4.55
C VAL A 5 11.19 11.23 -3.46
N ARG A 6 10.02 11.58 -2.92
CA ARG A 6 9.90 12.47 -1.76
C ARG A 6 9.47 11.67 -0.54
N TRP A 7 10.30 11.68 0.50
CA TRP A 7 10.03 10.97 1.73
C TRP A 7 9.34 11.86 2.76
N LEU A 8 8.22 11.39 3.31
CA LEU A 8 7.42 12.06 4.32
C LEU A 8 7.34 11.20 5.58
N ALA A 9 7.32 11.84 6.75
CA ALA A 9 7.00 11.20 8.03
C ALA A 9 5.67 11.76 8.52
N SER A 10 4.70 10.90 8.86
CA SER A 10 3.34 11.36 9.20
C SER A 10 2.77 10.61 10.40
N ALA A 11 2.62 11.32 11.52
CA ALA A 11 1.92 10.80 12.70
C ALA A 11 0.41 10.56 12.43
N PRO A 12 -0.34 11.44 11.74
CA PRO A 12 -1.72 11.15 11.35
C PRO A 12 -1.86 9.88 10.52
N THR A 13 -0.97 9.67 9.53
CA THR A 13 -1.00 8.47 8.68
C THR A 13 -0.62 7.24 9.48
N SER A 14 0.34 7.34 10.40
CA SER A 14 0.71 6.24 11.30
C SER A 14 -0.46 5.80 12.19
N CYS A 15 -1.19 6.77 12.75
CA CYS A 15 -2.41 6.51 13.53
C CYS A 15 -3.46 5.78 12.68
N LEU A 16 -3.80 6.31 11.49
CA LEU A 16 -4.79 5.67 10.62
C LEU A 16 -4.33 4.31 10.07
N HIS A 17 -3.03 4.12 9.86
CA HIS A 17 -2.46 2.84 9.44
C HIS A 17 -2.64 1.75 10.50
N ALA A 18 -2.38 2.07 11.78
CA ALA A 18 -2.64 1.15 12.89
C ALA A 18 -4.15 0.83 13.03
N VAL A 19 -5.01 1.84 12.88
CA VAL A 19 -6.47 1.66 12.91
C VAL A 19 -6.95 0.77 11.76
N ASP A 20 -6.48 1.02 10.53
CA ASP A 20 -6.83 0.19 9.37
C ASP A 20 -6.34 -1.25 9.53
N ALA A 21 -5.13 -1.45 10.08
CA ALA A 21 -4.62 -2.77 10.42
C ALA A 21 -5.56 -3.50 11.40
N GLN A 22 -5.90 -2.88 12.52
CA GLN A 22 -6.79 -3.47 13.52
C GLN A 22 -8.19 -3.77 12.95
N LEU A 23 -8.79 -2.84 12.20
CA LEU A 23 -10.10 -3.04 11.58
C LEU A 23 -10.09 -4.09 10.44
N SER A 24 -8.91 -4.41 9.90
CA SER A 24 -8.71 -5.51 8.95
C SER A 24 -8.43 -6.85 9.61
N GLY A 25 -8.44 -6.91 10.95
CA GLY A 25 -8.07 -8.12 11.71
C GLY A 25 -6.56 -8.42 11.70
N ARG A 26 -5.71 -7.47 11.31
CA ARG A 26 -4.25 -7.61 11.40
C ARG A 26 -3.80 -7.44 12.84
N ALA A 27 -2.91 -8.33 13.29
CA ALA A 27 -2.28 -8.21 14.59
C ALA A 27 -1.38 -6.97 14.63
N LEU A 28 -1.56 -6.14 15.66
CA LEU A 28 -0.62 -5.09 15.99
C LEU A 28 0.49 -5.67 16.88
N VAL A 29 1.73 -5.24 16.66
CA VAL A 29 2.90 -5.74 17.41
C VAL A 29 2.95 -5.22 18.85
N ASP A 30 2.21 -4.16 19.14
CA ASP A 30 2.19 -3.50 20.45
C ASP A 30 0.78 -3.53 21.03
N ASP A 31 0.64 -4.29 22.11
CA ASP A 31 -0.62 -4.46 22.84
C ASP A 31 -1.12 -3.15 23.45
N ALA A 32 -0.23 -2.30 23.96
CA ALA A 32 -0.64 -1.01 24.56
C ALA A 32 -1.20 -0.06 23.50
N LEU A 33 -0.61 -0.09 22.30
CA LEU A 33 -1.15 0.66 21.16
C LEU A 33 -2.54 0.14 20.76
N ARG A 34 -2.67 -1.18 20.60
CA ARG A 34 -3.95 -1.84 20.26
C ARG A 34 -5.05 -1.48 21.26
N ASP A 35 -4.76 -1.61 22.54
CA ASP A 35 -5.72 -1.33 23.60
C ASP A 35 -6.12 0.15 23.62
N ALA A 36 -5.16 1.06 23.40
CA ALA A 36 -5.42 2.50 23.38
C ALA A 36 -6.33 2.93 22.23
N ILE A 37 -6.20 2.33 21.05
CA ILE A 37 -6.96 2.72 19.85
C ILE A 37 -8.24 1.90 19.64
N SER A 38 -8.49 0.80 20.37
CA SER A 38 -9.62 -0.11 20.11
C SER A 38 -10.98 0.59 20.12
N ALA A 39 -11.32 1.24 21.23
CA ALA A 39 -12.61 1.92 21.36
C ALA A 39 -12.84 3.01 20.28
N PRO A 40 -11.89 3.95 20.02
CA PRO A 40 -12.10 4.93 18.97
C PRO A 40 -12.03 4.33 17.54
N ALA A 41 -11.31 3.23 17.30
CA ALA A 41 -11.34 2.52 16.02
C ALA A 41 -12.70 1.86 15.76
N GLU A 42 -13.28 1.20 16.77
CA GLU A 42 -14.64 0.63 16.69
C GLU A 42 -15.68 1.72 16.44
N ARG A 43 -15.56 2.88 17.11
CA ARG A 43 -16.41 4.04 16.85
C ARG A 43 -16.29 4.51 15.39
N LEU A 44 -15.08 4.60 14.85
CA LEU A 44 -14.88 4.95 13.44
C LEU A 44 -15.58 3.95 12.52
N ALA A 45 -15.48 2.65 12.81
CA ALA A 45 -16.18 1.61 12.05
C ALA A 45 -17.71 1.78 12.09
N GLN A 46 -18.28 2.08 13.26
CA GLN A 46 -19.70 2.36 13.41
C GLN A 46 -20.14 3.61 12.63
N LEU A 47 -19.33 4.68 12.65
CA LEU A 47 -19.59 5.89 11.86
C LEU A 47 -19.56 5.62 10.36
N MET A 48 -18.63 4.79 9.87
CA MET A 48 -18.58 4.38 8.46
C MET A 48 -19.86 3.63 8.04
N VAL A 49 -20.32 2.69 8.87
CA VAL A 49 -21.58 1.95 8.64
C VAL A 49 -22.78 2.91 8.64
N ALA A 50 -22.89 3.79 9.63
CA ALA A 50 -23.99 4.75 9.74
C ALA A 50 -24.03 5.74 8.56
N ALA A 51 -22.87 6.14 8.05
CA ALA A 51 -22.75 7.01 6.89
C ALA A 51 -22.95 6.29 5.54
N GLY A 52 -23.04 4.95 5.54
CA GLY A 52 -23.16 4.14 4.33
C GLY A 52 -21.90 4.14 3.46
N THR A 53 -20.72 4.20 4.06
CA THR A 53 -19.42 4.07 3.36
C THR A 53 -18.73 2.77 3.74
N GLU A 54 -18.16 2.10 2.74
CA GLU A 54 -17.32 0.93 2.97
C GLU A 54 -15.97 1.33 3.57
N ARG A 55 -15.45 0.50 4.47
CA ARG A 55 -14.13 0.71 5.13
C ARG A 55 -13.02 0.87 4.10
N GLN A 56 -12.94 -0.04 3.13
CA GLN A 56 -11.86 -0.04 2.15
C GLN A 56 -11.88 1.23 1.30
N LEU A 57 -13.06 1.67 0.86
CA LEU A 57 -13.23 2.93 0.13
C LEU A 57 -12.82 4.14 0.99
N PHE A 58 -13.24 4.18 2.25
CA PHE A 58 -12.88 5.24 3.18
C PHE A 58 -11.38 5.32 3.42
N MET A 59 -10.75 4.20 3.79
CA MET A 59 -9.32 4.13 4.10
C MET A 59 -8.44 4.40 2.87
N ARG A 60 -8.90 4.04 1.67
CA ARG A 60 -8.24 4.37 0.39
C ARG A 60 -8.03 5.88 0.22
N HIS A 61 -8.91 6.72 0.76
CA HIS A 61 -8.77 8.17 0.74
C HIS A 61 -8.14 8.72 2.02
N ALA A 62 -8.54 8.23 3.20
CA ALA A 62 -8.10 8.77 4.48
C ALA A 62 -6.59 8.63 4.72
N LEU A 63 -6.02 7.46 4.42
CA LEU A 63 -4.59 7.18 4.61
C LEU A 63 -3.68 8.16 3.85
N PRO A 64 -3.74 8.27 2.50
CA PRO A 64 -2.84 9.15 1.77
C PRO A 64 -3.11 10.63 2.05
N LEU A 65 -4.38 11.05 2.20
CA LEU A 65 -4.70 12.45 2.49
C LEU A 65 -4.18 12.90 3.86
N SER A 66 -4.15 12.00 4.85
CA SER A 66 -3.64 12.32 6.18
C SER A 66 -2.16 12.68 6.22
N ALA A 67 -1.38 12.30 5.19
CA ALA A 67 0.05 12.64 5.11
C ALA A 67 0.31 14.13 4.88
N GLY A 68 -0.65 14.85 4.30
CA GLY A 68 -0.56 16.29 4.05
C GLY A 68 -1.61 17.14 4.79
N MET A 69 -2.41 16.54 5.66
CA MET A 69 -3.53 17.22 6.33
C MET A 69 -3.48 17.07 7.86
N ASP A 70 -3.03 18.14 8.51
CA ASP A 70 -2.94 18.19 9.97
C ASP A 70 -4.28 18.48 10.64
N LEU A 71 -5.24 19.12 9.96
CA LEU A 71 -6.53 19.46 10.54
C LEU A 71 -7.54 18.32 10.38
N ASN A 72 -7.99 17.75 11.50
CA ASN A 72 -8.97 16.65 11.53
C ASN A 72 -10.25 16.95 10.76
N ARG A 73 -10.79 18.16 10.95
CA ARG A 73 -12.02 18.60 10.26
C ARG A 73 -11.84 18.61 8.75
N LEU A 74 -10.72 19.17 8.27
CA LEU A 74 -10.42 19.23 6.85
C LEU A 74 -10.24 17.82 6.26
N LEU A 75 -9.50 16.95 6.95
CA LEU A 75 -9.33 15.55 6.54
C LEU A 75 -10.68 14.83 6.46
N ALA A 76 -11.51 14.94 7.51
CA ALA A 76 -12.84 14.35 7.54
C ALA A 76 -13.72 14.86 6.39
N GLU A 77 -13.75 16.17 6.17
CA GLU A 77 -14.54 16.78 5.09
C GLU A 77 -14.11 16.26 3.71
N VAL A 78 -12.81 16.24 3.40
CA VAL A 78 -12.32 15.81 2.09
C VAL A 78 -12.57 14.32 1.87
N VAL A 79 -12.32 13.48 2.88
CA VAL A 79 -12.56 12.03 2.79
C VAL A 79 -14.05 11.77 2.59
N LEU A 80 -14.93 12.34 3.41
CA LEU A 80 -16.38 12.14 3.30
C LEU A 80 -16.94 12.63 1.97
N ARG A 81 -16.48 13.79 1.46
CA ARG A 81 -16.90 14.26 0.13
C ARG A 81 -16.54 13.29 -0.98
N LYS A 82 -15.38 12.61 -0.87
CA LYS A 82 -14.91 11.62 -1.85
C LYS A 82 -15.61 10.26 -1.72
N THR A 83 -16.19 9.92 -0.57
CA THR A 83 -16.80 8.61 -0.33
C THR A 83 -18.32 8.63 -0.37
N ILE A 84 -18.95 9.65 0.22
CA ILE A 84 -20.42 9.75 0.35
C ILE A 84 -21.02 11.00 -0.30
N GLY A 85 -20.21 11.93 -0.79
CA GLY A 85 -20.66 13.14 -1.47
C GLY A 85 -20.97 14.32 -0.54
N GLY A 86 -21.16 15.50 -1.12
CA GLY A 86 -21.20 16.79 -0.40
C GLY A 86 -22.37 16.94 0.59
N GLU A 87 -23.60 16.64 0.17
CA GLU A 87 -24.80 16.83 1.00
C GLU A 87 -24.77 15.98 2.27
N ARG A 88 -24.40 14.69 2.15
CA ARG A 88 -24.29 13.77 3.29
C ARG A 88 -23.11 14.12 4.20
N THR A 89 -22.04 14.70 3.65
CA THR A 89 -20.86 15.09 4.45
C THR A 89 -21.23 16.08 5.55
N ALA A 90 -22.04 17.10 5.24
CA ALA A 90 -22.40 18.14 6.21
C ALA A 90 -23.10 17.59 7.47
N VAL A 91 -23.84 16.49 7.33
CA VAL A 91 -24.60 15.86 8.42
C VAL A 91 -23.69 15.12 9.41
N VAL A 92 -22.61 14.51 8.93
CA VAL A 92 -21.76 13.60 9.74
C VAL A 92 -20.35 14.16 10.03
N LEU A 93 -20.02 15.33 9.49
CA LEU A 93 -18.66 15.89 9.54
C LEU A 93 -18.12 16.04 10.96
N ASP A 94 -18.95 16.55 11.88
CA ASP A 94 -18.53 16.80 13.26
C ASP A 94 -18.19 15.49 13.99
N ASP A 95 -18.97 14.42 13.77
CA ASP A 95 -18.73 13.12 14.38
C ASP A 95 -17.41 12.50 13.90
N PHE A 96 -17.13 12.53 12.60
CA PHE A 96 -15.87 12.04 12.05
C PHE A 96 -14.68 12.89 12.50
N SER A 97 -14.81 14.23 12.50
CA SER A 97 -13.77 15.14 12.97
C SER A 97 -13.41 14.88 14.44
N ASN A 98 -14.42 14.67 15.29
CA ASN A 98 -14.25 14.34 16.70
C ASN A 98 -13.59 12.98 16.89
N CYS A 99 -14.04 11.96 16.14
CA CYS A 99 -13.46 10.62 16.15
C CYS A 99 -11.98 10.62 15.73
N PHE A 100 -11.60 11.37 14.68
CA PHE A 100 -10.19 11.56 14.33
C PHE A 100 -9.39 12.25 15.43
N GLY A 101 -9.99 13.21 16.14
CA GLY A 101 -9.38 13.81 17.34
C GLY A 101 -9.13 12.79 18.45
N GLU A 102 -10.10 11.91 18.71
CA GLU A 102 -9.98 10.85 19.72
C GLU A 102 -8.92 9.82 19.35
N LEU A 103 -8.92 9.34 18.11
CA LEU A 103 -7.91 8.43 17.56
C LEU A 103 -6.50 9.01 17.71
N ARG A 104 -6.28 10.25 17.27
CA ARG A 104 -4.96 10.90 17.37
C ARG A 104 -4.50 11.07 18.81
N ARG A 105 -5.39 11.48 19.72
CA ARG A 105 -5.07 11.59 21.16
C ARG A 105 -4.75 10.23 21.77
N ALA A 106 -5.48 9.17 21.40
CA ALA A 106 -5.22 7.82 21.86
C ALA A 106 -3.86 7.31 21.39
N TYR A 107 -3.56 7.50 20.11
CA TYR A 107 -2.29 7.15 19.50
C TYR A 107 -1.11 7.90 20.14
N GLN A 108 -1.21 9.23 20.28
CA GLN A 108 -0.15 10.07 20.85
C GLN A 108 0.18 9.73 22.31
N ARG A 109 -0.80 9.30 23.11
CA ARG A 109 -0.57 8.86 24.50
C ARG A 109 0.40 7.68 24.60
N VAL A 110 0.44 6.81 23.60
CA VAL A 110 1.32 5.64 23.57
C VAL A 110 2.62 5.92 22.83
N ARG A 111 2.55 6.70 21.75
CA ARG A 111 3.63 6.74 20.73
C ARG A 111 4.50 7.99 20.72
N GLY A 112 4.26 9.00 21.57
CA GLY A 112 5.05 10.23 21.78
C GLY A 112 6.18 10.59 20.77
N ASP A 113 6.13 11.78 20.17
CA ASP A 113 7.15 12.28 19.22
C ASP A 113 7.41 11.39 17.99
N VAL A 114 6.34 10.76 17.48
CA VAL A 114 6.37 9.84 16.33
C VAL A 114 7.07 10.41 15.10
N VAL A 115 6.85 11.68 14.76
CA VAL A 115 7.46 12.26 13.54
C VAL A 115 8.98 12.25 13.63
N GLN A 116 9.54 12.71 14.76
CA GLN A 116 11.00 12.72 14.97
C GLN A 116 11.56 11.29 14.97
N GLN A 117 10.86 10.35 15.59
CA GLN A 117 11.26 8.94 15.56
C GLN A 117 11.25 8.40 14.13
N LEU A 118 10.22 8.68 13.33
CA LEU A 118 10.11 8.22 11.94
C LEU A 118 11.18 8.82 11.04
N GLU A 119 11.55 10.08 11.25
CA GLU A 119 12.65 10.71 10.51
C GLU A 119 13.98 9.98 10.71
N ILE A 120 14.26 9.51 11.92
CA ILE A 120 15.44 8.71 12.25
C ILE A 120 15.29 7.28 11.72
N ARG A 121 14.15 6.62 12.02
CA ARG A 121 13.89 5.22 11.65
C ARG A 121 13.79 4.99 10.15
N SER A 122 13.42 6.00 9.36
CA SER A 122 13.37 5.89 7.90
C SER A 122 14.73 6.05 7.22
N GLN A 123 15.79 6.48 7.93
CA GLN A 123 17.12 6.66 7.32
C GLN A 123 17.70 5.39 6.71
N PRO A 124 17.67 4.22 7.37
CA PRO A 124 18.16 2.98 6.77
C PRO A 124 17.43 2.63 5.47
N LEU A 125 16.10 2.78 5.45
CA LEU A 125 15.30 2.54 4.23
C LEU A 125 15.66 3.51 3.11
N ARG A 126 15.86 4.80 3.41
CA ARG A 126 16.30 5.81 2.44
C ARG A 126 17.68 5.48 1.87
N GLN A 127 18.64 5.10 2.71
CA GLN A 127 19.99 4.73 2.27
C GLN A 127 19.98 3.48 1.37
N LEU A 128 19.21 2.46 1.75
CA LEU A 128 19.04 1.25 0.93
C LEU A 128 18.35 1.57 -0.41
N TRP A 129 17.38 2.47 -0.39
CA TRP A 129 16.72 2.98 -1.59
C TRP A 129 17.69 3.75 -2.50
N ASP A 130 18.47 4.67 -1.95
CA ASP A 130 19.45 5.45 -2.71
C ASP A 130 20.51 4.55 -3.36
N ALA A 131 20.88 3.47 -2.68
CA ALA A 131 21.87 2.50 -3.17
C ALA A 131 21.36 1.64 -4.34
N ARG A 132 20.09 1.21 -4.33
CA ARG A 132 19.59 0.18 -5.28
C ARG A 132 18.24 0.51 -5.94
N GLY A 133 17.43 1.38 -5.35
CA GLY A 133 16.06 1.68 -5.76
C GLY A 133 15.94 2.19 -7.20
N THR A 134 16.83 3.09 -7.63
CA THR A 134 16.84 3.59 -9.02
C THR A 134 17.09 2.47 -10.03
N GLY A 135 18.06 1.60 -9.75
CA GLY A 135 18.38 0.44 -10.61
C GLY A 135 17.21 -0.54 -10.68
N LEU A 136 16.61 -0.82 -9.53
CA LEU A 136 15.46 -1.70 -9.38
C LEU A 136 14.24 -1.20 -10.18
N VAL A 137 13.81 0.05 -9.96
CA VAL A 137 12.69 0.65 -10.70
C VAL A 137 13.00 0.75 -12.20
N GLY A 138 14.25 1.04 -12.56
CA GLY A 138 14.69 1.00 -13.96
C GLY A 138 14.57 -0.39 -14.58
N GLY A 139 14.85 -1.46 -13.82
CA GLY A 139 14.63 -2.83 -14.23
C GLY A 139 13.15 -3.13 -14.48
N VAL A 140 12.28 -2.74 -13.55
CA VAL A 140 10.82 -2.87 -13.70
C VAL A 140 10.33 -2.13 -14.94
N ALA A 141 10.79 -0.90 -15.17
CA ALA A 141 10.40 -0.09 -16.33
C ALA A 141 10.82 -0.73 -17.67
N ARG A 142 11.99 -1.37 -17.74
CA ARG A 142 12.41 -2.13 -18.95
C ARG A 142 11.63 -3.43 -19.13
N ALA A 143 11.23 -4.03 -18.02
CA ALA A 143 10.51 -5.27 -18.00
C ALA A 143 8.99 -5.09 -18.23
N THR A 144 8.49 -3.86 -18.36
CA THR A 144 7.06 -3.53 -18.52
C THR A 144 6.83 -2.56 -19.69
N GLU A 145 5.58 -2.12 -19.89
CA GLU A 145 5.22 -1.13 -20.89
C GLU A 145 5.72 0.28 -20.51
N ALA A 146 6.13 1.07 -21.50
CA ALA A 146 6.62 2.43 -21.28
C ALA A 146 5.54 3.32 -20.62
N GLY A 147 5.95 4.12 -19.63
CA GLY A 147 5.05 5.02 -18.89
C GLY A 147 4.29 4.35 -17.74
N LEU A 148 4.46 3.05 -17.50
CA LEU A 148 3.82 2.35 -16.38
C LEU A 148 4.37 2.78 -15.02
N ILE A 149 5.62 3.24 -14.98
CA ILE A 149 6.23 3.79 -13.77
C ILE A 149 6.06 5.31 -13.76
N PRO A 150 5.61 5.93 -12.65
CA PRO A 150 5.46 7.38 -12.57
C PRO A 150 6.81 8.09 -12.55
N ASP A 151 6.81 9.38 -12.88
CA ASP A 151 8.02 10.22 -12.83
C ASP A 151 8.36 10.70 -11.41
N ALA A 152 7.36 10.76 -10.52
CA ALA A 152 7.53 11.19 -9.13
C ALA A 152 6.63 10.36 -8.21
N VAL A 153 7.02 10.23 -6.94
CA VAL A 153 6.22 9.53 -5.91
C VAL A 153 6.48 10.10 -4.52
N ASP A 154 5.43 10.17 -3.71
CA ASP A 154 5.53 10.39 -2.27
C ASP A 154 5.60 9.07 -1.52
N VAL A 155 6.66 8.88 -0.72
CA VAL A 155 6.83 7.74 0.18
C VAL A 155 6.56 8.19 1.62
N VAL A 156 5.43 7.77 2.17
CA VAL A 156 5.00 8.08 3.53
C VAL A 156 5.50 6.99 4.48
N ALA A 157 6.55 7.29 5.22
CA ALA A 157 7.02 6.47 6.32
C ALA A 157 6.03 6.54 7.49
N VAL A 158 5.60 5.37 7.97
CA VAL A 158 4.68 5.23 9.10
C VAL A 158 5.26 4.37 10.21
N ASP A 159 4.72 4.52 11.41
CA ASP A 159 5.09 3.71 12.58
C ASP A 159 4.86 2.21 12.29
N PRO A 160 5.81 1.32 12.66
CA PRO A 160 5.71 -0.10 12.34
C PRO A 160 4.72 -0.85 13.23
N ALA A 161 3.44 -0.57 13.04
CA ALA A 161 2.34 -1.12 13.84
C ALA A 161 2.14 -2.63 13.60
N THR A 162 2.49 -3.15 12.42
CA THR A 162 2.37 -4.57 12.05
C THR A 162 3.70 -5.30 11.89
N GLY A 163 4.83 -4.64 12.19
CA GLY A 163 6.17 -5.24 12.14
C GLY A 163 6.75 -5.36 10.72
N GLY A 164 6.24 -4.56 9.80
CA GLY A 164 6.47 -4.61 8.37
C GLY A 164 5.16 -4.42 7.63
N GLY A 165 5.18 -3.69 6.52
CA GLY A 165 4.03 -3.55 5.65
C GLY A 165 4.05 -2.26 4.85
N GLY A 166 3.08 -2.13 3.96
CA GLY A 166 2.91 -0.94 3.15
C GLY A 166 1.67 -1.02 2.28
N GLY A 167 1.46 0.01 1.47
CA GLY A 167 0.38 -0.02 0.48
C GLY A 167 0.46 1.16 -0.47
N ALA A 168 0.10 0.91 -1.71
CA ALA A 168 0.09 1.90 -2.78
C ALA A 168 -1.23 2.69 -2.75
N HIS A 169 -1.15 3.97 -3.08
CA HIS A 169 -2.26 4.90 -3.14
C HIS A 169 -2.31 5.55 -4.52
N LEU A 170 -2.73 4.76 -5.52
CA LEU A 170 -2.71 5.09 -6.96
C LEU A 170 -3.28 6.49 -7.24
N LEU A 171 -4.49 6.77 -6.74
CA LEU A 171 -5.19 8.06 -6.91
C LEU A 171 -4.43 9.30 -6.40
N TYR A 172 -3.39 9.11 -5.60
CA TYR A 172 -2.60 10.16 -4.97
C TYR A 172 -1.12 10.09 -5.33
N ASN A 173 -0.74 9.17 -6.23
CA ASN A 173 0.63 8.92 -6.64
C ASN A 173 1.60 8.84 -5.44
N SER A 174 1.17 8.12 -4.42
CA SER A 174 1.90 7.96 -3.16
C SER A 174 1.83 6.53 -2.67
N LEU A 175 2.73 6.16 -1.76
CA LEU A 175 2.71 4.89 -1.06
C LEU A 175 3.01 5.11 0.41
N ARG A 176 2.57 4.17 1.25
CA ARG A 176 2.99 4.11 2.66
C ARG A 176 3.84 2.89 2.89
N ILE A 177 4.80 3.00 3.81
CA ILE A 177 5.62 1.88 4.25
C ILE A 177 5.98 2.02 5.73
N GLU A 178 5.97 0.91 6.46
CA GLU A 178 6.37 0.88 7.86
C GLU A 178 7.89 1.12 8.00
N ALA A 179 8.28 2.09 8.83
CA ALA A 179 9.67 2.42 9.12
C ALA A 179 10.30 1.40 10.09
N VAL A 180 10.49 0.18 9.59
CA VAL A 180 11.22 -0.89 10.26
C VAL A 180 12.73 -0.62 10.19
N LEU A 181 13.45 -1.02 11.25
CA LEU A 181 14.90 -0.79 11.34
C LEU A 181 15.72 -1.85 10.59
N ALA A 182 15.11 -2.99 10.30
CA ALA A 182 15.67 -4.10 9.56
C ALA A 182 14.59 -4.74 8.69
N ASN A 183 15.00 -5.51 7.68
CA ASN A 183 14.07 -6.25 6.84
C ASN A 183 13.35 -7.30 7.71
N PRO A 184 12.01 -7.31 7.76
CA PRO A 184 11.26 -8.33 8.49
C PRO A 184 11.45 -9.73 7.89
N LEU A 185 11.72 -9.79 6.59
CA LEU A 185 11.99 -11.01 5.83
C LEU A 185 13.22 -10.78 4.96
N ASP A 186 14.30 -11.52 5.21
CA ASP A 186 15.56 -11.35 4.48
C ASP A 186 15.41 -11.61 2.97
N ALA A 187 14.57 -12.58 2.60
CA ALA A 187 14.29 -12.91 1.20
C ALA A 187 13.47 -11.84 0.46
N LEU A 188 12.80 -10.93 1.19
CA LEU A 188 11.97 -9.86 0.66
C LEU A 188 12.34 -8.52 1.31
N PRO A 189 13.49 -7.92 0.95
CA PRO A 189 13.91 -6.65 1.52
C PRO A 189 12.87 -5.54 1.31
N GLU A 190 12.77 -4.61 2.26
CA GLU A 190 11.80 -3.50 2.16
C GLU A 190 12.06 -2.62 0.93
N THR A 191 13.30 -2.50 0.45
CA THR A 191 13.62 -1.82 -0.81
C THR A 191 12.89 -2.44 -2.01
N ALA A 192 12.79 -3.77 -2.04
CA ALA A 192 12.04 -4.49 -3.07
C ALA A 192 10.54 -4.24 -2.92
N ARG A 193 10.02 -4.23 -1.69
CA ARG A 193 8.63 -3.86 -1.42
C ARG A 193 8.31 -2.43 -1.88
N ILE A 194 9.19 -1.45 -1.63
CA ILE A 194 8.98 -0.07 -2.10
C ILE A 194 8.86 -0.05 -3.63
N ALA A 195 9.75 -0.74 -4.35
CA ALA A 195 9.67 -0.78 -5.81
C ALA A 195 8.38 -1.46 -6.31
N TRP A 196 7.95 -2.53 -5.65
CA TRP A 196 6.67 -3.18 -5.92
C TRP A 196 5.48 -2.25 -5.66
N LEU A 197 5.53 -1.41 -4.61
CA LEU A 197 4.50 -0.41 -4.33
C LEU A 197 4.50 0.73 -5.35
N VAL A 198 5.69 1.21 -5.76
CA VAL A 198 5.85 2.26 -6.78
C VAL A 198 5.31 1.79 -8.14
N SER A 199 5.60 0.54 -8.50
CA SER A 199 5.23 0.00 -9.81
C SER A 199 3.72 -0.17 -10.00
N GLN A 200 2.95 -0.03 -8.92
CA GLN A 200 1.50 -0.06 -8.98
C GLN A 200 0.86 1.29 -9.34
N LEU A 201 1.57 2.41 -9.20
CA LEU A 201 0.95 3.72 -9.05
C LEU A 201 0.22 4.24 -10.29
N ASN A 202 0.62 3.84 -11.50
CA ASN A 202 -0.10 4.20 -12.73
C ASN A 202 -1.08 3.10 -13.20
N LEU A 203 -1.28 2.01 -12.46
CA LEU A 203 -2.14 0.91 -12.92
C LEU A 203 -3.62 1.29 -13.06
N ASP A 204 -4.05 2.41 -12.48
CA ASP A 204 -5.37 2.99 -12.65
C ASP A 204 -5.49 3.87 -13.92
N CYS A 205 -4.40 4.10 -14.65
CA CYS A 205 -4.45 4.81 -15.92
C CYS A 205 -5.20 3.98 -16.98
N PRO A 206 -6.09 4.60 -17.77
CA PRO A 206 -6.86 3.90 -18.79
C PRO A 206 -6.04 3.10 -19.80
N SER A 207 -4.81 3.53 -20.10
CA SER A 207 -3.89 2.82 -21.00
C SER A 207 -3.45 1.46 -20.46
N PHE A 208 -3.32 1.31 -19.14
CA PHE A 208 -2.76 0.11 -18.52
C PHE A 208 -3.84 -0.83 -17.96
N GLN A 209 -5.01 -0.32 -17.57
CA GLN A 209 -6.09 -1.15 -17.02
C GLN A 209 -6.77 -2.06 -18.06
N GLY A 210 -6.71 -1.70 -19.35
CA GLY A 210 -7.42 -2.41 -20.42
C GLY A 210 -8.94 -2.39 -20.22
N THR A 211 -9.56 -3.58 -20.23
CA THR A 211 -11.02 -3.75 -20.08
C THR A 211 -11.46 -4.11 -18.66
N LEU A 212 -10.52 -4.23 -17.71
CA LEU A 212 -10.84 -4.60 -16.34
C LEU A 212 -11.54 -3.45 -15.60
N ALA A 213 -12.46 -3.81 -14.70
CA ALA A 213 -13.03 -2.82 -13.78
C ALA A 213 -11.92 -2.25 -12.88
N PRO A 214 -11.95 -0.96 -12.51
CA PRO A 214 -10.82 -0.30 -11.84
C PRO A 214 -10.30 -1.00 -10.57
N LEU A 215 -11.20 -1.49 -9.72
CA LEU A 215 -10.80 -2.22 -8.50
C LEU A 215 -10.10 -3.54 -8.84
N ARG A 216 -10.62 -4.26 -9.84
CA ARG A 216 -10.03 -5.53 -10.27
C ARG A 216 -8.70 -5.32 -10.98
N ALA A 217 -8.58 -4.27 -11.80
CA ALA A 217 -7.33 -3.86 -12.43
C ALA A 217 -6.24 -3.58 -11.40
N ALA A 218 -6.57 -2.85 -10.32
CA ALA A 218 -5.63 -2.59 -9.23
C ALA A 218 -5.19 -3.88 -8.52
N GLN A 219 -6.12 -4.80 -8.24
CA GLN A 219 -5.80 -6.09 -7.60
C GLN A 219 -4.92 -6.98 -8.49
N CYS A 220 -5.34 -7.21 -9.74
CA CYS A 220 -4.59 -8.02 -10.70
C CYS A 220 -3.23 -7.39 -11.01
N GLY A 221 -3.18 -6.07 -11.16
CA GLY A 221 -1.94 -5.37 -11.44
C GLY A 221 -0.97 -5.38 -10.26
N ALA A 222 -1.44 -5.29 -9.02
CA ALA A 222 -0.59 -5.49 -7.83
C ALA A 222 0.06 -6.88 -7.80
N LEU A 223 -0.70 -7.93 -8.16
CA LEU A 223 -0.15 -9.29 -8.29
C LEU A 223 0.81 -9.41 -9.47
N ALA A 224 0.47 -8.86 -10.64
CA ALA A 224 1.33 -8.84 -11.83
C ALA A 224 2.68 -8.19 -11.57
N MET A 225 2.73 -7.17 -10.71
CA MET A 225 3.96 -6.49 -10.33
C MET A 225 4.90 -7.33 -9.46
N ILE A 226 4.46 -8.43 -8.85
CA ILE A 226 5.31 -9.28 -8.01
C ILE A 226 6.45 -9.90 -8.84
N PRO A 227 6.20 -10.78 -9.84
CA PRO A 227 7.28 -11.40 -10.61
C PRO A 227 8.12 -10.35 -11.37
N THR A 228 7.51 -9.26 -11.83
CA THR A 228 8.21 -8.14 -12.46
C THR A 228 9.20 -7.48 -11.51
N THR A 229 8.80 -7.24 -10.26
CA THR A 229 9.68 -6.60 -9.26
C THR A 229 10.77 -7.57 -8.81
N LEU A 230 10.46 -8.85 -8.60
CA LEU A 230 11.45 -9.86 -8.23
C LEU A 230 12.48 -10.08 -9.34
N PHE A 231 12.05 -10.09 -10.61
CA PHE A 231 12.95 -10.11 -11.76
C PHE A 231 13.96 -8.95 -11.72
N ALA A 232 13.48 -7.73 -11.51
CA ALA A 232 14.34 -6.56 -11.43
C ALA A 232 15.18 -6.51 -10.14
N ALA A 233 14.71 -7.13 -9.06
CA ALA A 233 15.42 -7.24 -7.78
C ALA A 233 16.59 -8.22 -7.87
N GLU A 234 16.48 -9.26 -8.69
CA GLU A 234 17.57 -10.20 -8.97
C GLU A 234 18.74 -9.52 -9.68
N ASP A 235 18.47 -8.65 -10.66
CA ASP A 235 19.49 -7.85 -11.37
C ASP A 235 20.30 -6.94 -10.44
N VAL A 236 19.74 -6.52 -9.30
CA VAL A 236 20.41 -5.67 -8.31
C VAL A 236 20.77 -6.42 -7.02
N GLU A 237 20.75 -7.75 -7.06
CA GLU A 237 21.15 -8.66 -5.98
C GLU A 237 20.36 -8.45 -4.67
N LEU A 238 19.08 -8.06 -4.75
CA LEU A 238 18.21 -7.84 -3.59
C LEU A 238 17.32 -9.05 -3.26
N ALA A 239 16.82 -9.76 -4.26
CA ALA A 239 15.95 -10.93 -4.11
C ALA A 239 16.13 -11.87 -5.29
N ARG A 240 15.49 -13.05 -5.26
CA ARG A 240 15.49 -14.00 -6.38
C ARG A 240 14.10 -14.10 -7.00
N LEU A 241 14.04 -14.35 -8.30
CA LEU A 241 12.80 -14.76 -8.94
C LEU A 241 12.71 -16.29 -8.98
N ASP A 242 12.12 -16.85 -7.93
CA ASP A 242 11.85 -18.27 -7.84
C ASP A 242 10.46 -18.54 -7.22
N PRO A 243 9.94 -19.80 -7.30
CA PRO A 243 8.63 -20.12 -6.75
C PRO A 243 8.48 -19.79 -5.26
N ALA A 244 9.51 -20.07 -4.45
CA ALA A 244 9.45 -19.85 -3.01
C ALA A 244 9.39 -18.36 -2.64
N THR A 245 10.22 -17.53 -3.28
CA THR A 245 10.24 -16.08 -3.06
C THR A 245 8.96 -15.43 -3.58
N THR A 246 8.41 -15.93 -4.70
CA THR A 246 7.14 -15.46 -5.24
C THR A 246 5.98 -15.79 -4.31
N GLU A 247 5.92 -16.99 -3.74
CA GLU A 247 4.92 -17.38 -2.73
C GLU A 247 5.00 -16.52 -1.47
N LEU A 248 6.22 -16.28 -0.98
CA LEU A 248 6.44 -15.36 0.14
C LEU A 248 5.94 -13.95 -0.19
N ALA A 249 6.21 -13.45 -1.41
CA ALA A 249 5.77 -12.12 -1.82
C ALA A 249 4.24 -12.05 -1.94
N VAL A 250 3.59 -13.07 -2.49
CA VAL A 250 2.12 -13.16 -2.51
C VAL A 250 1.57 -13.10 -1.08
N THR A 251 2.15 -13.87 -0.16
CA THR A 251 1.71 -13.94 1.23
C THR A 251 1.88 -12.61 1.97
N HIS A 252 3.04 -11.96 1.82
CA HIS A 252 3.44 -10.83 2.66
C HIS A 252 3.28 -9.45 2.01
N TRP A 253 3.15 -9.35 0.69
CA TRP A 253 2.94 -8.09 -0.01
C TRP A 253 1.50 -7.93 -0.47
N ALA A 254 0.92 -8.96 -1.11
CA ALA A 254 -0.43 -8.91 -1.66
C ALA A 254 -1.51 -9.54 -0.76
N GLY A 255 -1.11 -10.30 0.26
CA GLY A 255 -2.02 -11.00 1.15
C GLY A 255 -2.94 -10.04 1.89
N ASP A 256 -4.25 -10.18 1.67
CA ASP A 256 -5.25 -9.67 2.59
C ASP A 256 -5.48 -10.75 3.66
N PRO A 257 -5.08 -10.51 4.92
CA PRO A 257 -5.31 -11.47 6.00
C PRO A 257 -6.80 -11.72 6.26
N SER A 258 -7.70 -10.87 5.75
CA SER A 258 -9.15 -11.06 5.81
C SER A 258 -9.73 -11.90 4.66
N ALA A 259 -8.91 -12.34 3.70
CA ALA A 259 -9.27 -13.26 2.62
C ALA A 259 -8.67 -14.67 2.87
N PRO A 260 -9.25 -15.49 3.77
CA PRO A 260 -8.68 -16.76 4.27
C PRO A 260 -8.57 -17.91 3.24
N HIS A 261 -8.69 -17.64 1.95
CA HIS A 261 -8.81 -18.68 0.90
C HIS A 261 -7.89 -18.49 -0.32
N CYS A 262 -6.97 -17.52 -0.30
CA CYS A 262 -5.98 -17.43 -1.38
C CYS A 262 -4.85 -18.44 -1.11
N ASP A 263 -4.80 -19.51 -1.90
CA ASP A 263 -3.65 -20.42 -1.96
C ASP A 263 -2.47 -19.65 -2.58
N ALA A 264 -1.55 -19.19 -1.72
CA ALA A 264 -0.40 -18.39 -2.13
C ALA A 264 0.54 -19.16 -3.07
N ALA A 265 0.69 -20.48 -2.86
CA ALA A 265 1.54 -21.33 -3.70
C ALA A 265 0.93 -21.50 -5.10
N ALA A 266 -0.38 -21.76 -5.17
CA ALA A 266 -1.09 -21.82 -6.46
C ALA A 266 -1.04 -20.48 -7.19
N THR A 267 -1.26 -19.37 -6.48
CA THR A 267 -1.19 -18.01 -7.04
C THR A 267 0.22 -17.70 -7.55
N ALA A 268 1.26 -18.03 -6.79
CA ALA A 268 2.65 -17.83 -7.21
C ALA A 268 2.99 -18.59 -8.48
N ARG A 269 2.55 -19.85 -8.60
CA ARG A 269 2.71 -20.63 -9.84
C ARG A 269 2.01 -19.96 -11.02
N THR A 270 0.76 -19.54 -10.86
CA THR A 270 0.01 -18.83 -11.89
C THR A 270 0.72 -17.53 -12.31
N LEU A 271 1.28 -16.78 -11.37
CA LEU A 271 2.03 -15.56 -11.66
C LEU A 271 3.32 -15.82 -12.44
N LEU A 272 4.05 -16.89 -12.12
CA LEU A 272 5.26 -17.26 -12.86
C LEU A 272 4.94 -17.75 -14.28
N ASP A 273 3.90 -18.56 -14.44
CA ASP A 273 3.44 -19.01 -15.77
C ASP A 273 3.02 -17.81 -16.62
N TRP A 274 2.21 -16.90 -16.06
CA TRP A 274 1.81 -15.66 -16.71
C TRP A 274 3.03 -14.81 -17.10
N TRP A 275 3.99 -14.65 -16.19
CA TRP A 275 5.19 -13.85 -16.42
C TRP A 275 6.04 -14.40 -17.57
N ASN A 276 6.20 -15.72 -17.65
CA ASN A 276 6.93 -16.37 -18.74
C ASN A 276 6.27 -16.12 -20.10
N VAL A 277 4.94 -16.19 -20.17
CA VAL A 277 4.17 -15.88 -21.39
C VAL A 277 4.30 -14.40 -21.76
N TYR A 278 4.17 -13.50 -20.78
CA TYR A 278 4.31 -12.07 -20.99
C TYR A 278 5.71 -11.72 -21.50
N GLN A 279 6.77 -12.28 -20.92
CA GLN A 279 8.15 -12.03 -21.36
C GLN A 279 8.41 -12.47 -22.80
N SER A 280 7.79 -13.58 -23.22
CA SER A 280 8.00 -14.16 -24.55
C SER A 280 7.30 -13.37 -25.67
N SER A 281 6.13 -12.78 -25.37
CA SER A 281 5.26 -12.16 -26.38
C SER A 281 5.13 -10.64 -26.25
N ARG A 282 5.43 -10.08 -25.08
CA ARG A 282 5.33 -8.65 -24.72
C ARG A 282 4.07 -7.96 -25.26
N PRO A 283 2.85 -8.50 -25.00
CA PRO A 283 1.62 -7.83 -25.41
C PRO A 283 1.45 -6.51 -24.64
N ALA A 284 0.53 -5.67 -25.09
CA ALA A 284 0.12 -4.48 -24.35
C ALA A 284 -0.31 -4.87 -22.92
N TRP A 285 0.04 -4.03 -21.93
CA TRP A 285 -0.08 -4.36 -20.51
C TRP A 285 -1.52 -4.70 -20.12
N GLY A 286 -2.50 -3.92 -20.59
CA GLY A 286 -3.92 -4.20 -20.31
C GLY A 286 -4.40 -5.55 -20.84
N VAL A 287 -3.84 -6.05 -21.95
CA VAL A 287 -4.12 -7.39 -22.46
C VAL A 287 -3.48 -8.45 -21.57
N ALA A 288 -2.24 -8.21 -21.13
CA ALA A 288 -1.55 -9.10 -20.20
C ALA A 288 -2.31 -9.22 -18.86
N LEU A 289 -2.80 -8.10 -18.31
CA LEU A 289 -3.59 -8.10 -17.08
C LEU A 289 -4.92 -8.85 -17.23
N ALA A 290 -5.61 -8.68 -18.35
CA ALA A 290 -6.85 -9.43 -18.63
C ALA A 290 -6.59 -10.94 -18.72
N ALA A 291 -5.45 -11.35 -19.29
CA ALA A 291 -5.05 -12.76 -19.31
C ALA A 291 -4.74 -13.27 -17.89
N LEU A 292 -4.02 -12.50 -17.07
CA LEU A 292 -3.76 -12.86 -15.67
C LEU A 292 -5.06 -13.03 -14.88
N ASP A 293 -6.01 -12.10 -15.06
CA ASP A 293 -7.32 -12.16 -14.40
C ASP A 293 -8.05 -13.48 -14.69
N GLN A 294 -8.04 -13.91 -15.96
CA GLN A 294 -8.62 -15.20 -16.37
C GLN A 294 -7.87 -16.39 -15.77
N MET A 295 -6.54 -16.35 -15.74
CA MET A 295 -5.72 -17.42 -15.16
C MET A 295 -5.92 -17.57 -13.65
N LEU A 296 -6.20 -16.48 -12.93
CA LEU A 296 -6.48 -16.49 -11.49
C LEU A 296 -7.91 -16.96 -11.15
N ALA A 297 -8.81 -16.98 -12.13
CA ALA A 297 -10.20 -17.41 -11.96
C ALA A 297 -10.43 -18.91 -12.28
N ALA A 298 -9.43 -19.57 -12.86
CA ALA A 298 -9.46 -21.00 -13.23
C ALA A 298 -9.08 -21.90 -12.06
#